data_AF-A0A485MZN9-F1
#
_entry.id   AF-A0A485MZN9-F1
#
_cell.length_a   1.000
_cell.length_b   1.000
_cell.length_c   1.000
_cell.angle_alpha   90.00
_cell.angle_beta   90.00
_cell.angle_gamma   90.00
#
_symmetry.space_group_name_H-M   'P 1'
#
loop_
_entity.id
_entity.type
_entity.pdbx_description
1 polymer ?
#
loop_
_entity_poly.entity_id
_entity_poly.type
_entity_poly.pdbx_seq_one_letter_code
_entity_poly.pdbx_strand_id
1 'polypeptide(L)' 'PAVRYSKFDMSEARPPPLLGQHTTRVLKEVLRYDDKAIGELLSTGVVTQHEAQ' A
#
# COMPACT_ATOMS: atom_id res chain seq x y z
N PRO A 1 2.73 18.11 -13.58
CA PRO A 1 1.96 18.74 -12.49
C PRO A 1 1.16 19.93 -13.05
N ALA A 2 0.05 20.30 -12.42
CA ALA A 2 -0.79 21.43 -12.88
C ALA A 2 -0.08 22.79 -12.79
N VAL A 3 0.96 22.89 -11.95
CA VAL A 3 1.83 24.07 -11.80
C VAL A 3 3.29 23.64 -11.66
N ARG A 4 4.23 24.57 -11.87
CA ARG A 4 5.67 24.34 -11.76
C ARG A 4 6.23 25.04 -10.53
N TYR A 5 7.16 24.38 -9.83
CA TYR A 5 7.86 24.94 -8.68
C TYR A 5 9.32 25.16 -9.03
N SER A 6 9.88 26.29 -8.61
CA SER A 6 11.27 26.65 -8.90
C SER A 6 12.28 26.08 -7.89
N LYS A 7 11.81 25.60 -6.73
CA LYS A 7 12.66 25.21 -5.60
C LYS A 7 12.71 23.69 -5.34
N PHE A 8 11.90 22.89 -6.01
CA PHE A 8 11.96 21.44 -5.89
C PHE A 8 11.41 20.76 -7.13
N ASP A 9 12.05 19.65 -7.50
CA ASP A 9 11.55 18.77 -8.53
C ASP A 9 10.38 17.96 -7.98
N MET A 10 9.23 18.08 -8.66
CA MET A 10 8.13 17.17 -8.43
C MET A 10 8.40 15.89 -9.21
N SER A 11 8.41 14.76 -8.51
CA SER A 11 8.38 13.45 -9.18
C SER A 11 7.10 13.31 -10.01
N GLU A 12 7.19 12.53 -11.09
CA GLU A 12 6.01 12.18 -11.87
C GLU A 12 4.96 11.50 -10.98
N ALA A 13 3.69 11.80 -11.25
CA ALA A 13 2.59 11.15 -10.57
C ALA A 13 2.66 9.65 -10.87
N ARG A 14 2.80 8.83 -9.82
CA ARG A 14 2.67 7.39 -9.95
C ARG A 14 1.20 7.04 -10.25
N PRO A 15 0.93 5.97 -11.01
CA PRO A 15 -0.43 5.51 -11.22
C PRO A 15 -1.15 5.27 -9.87
N PRO A 16 -2.47 5.41 -9.84
CA PRO A 16 -3.24 5.16 -8.62
C PRO A 16 -3.01 3.72 -8.15
N PRO A 17 -2.95 3.48 -6.83
CA PRO A 17 -2.77 2.14 -6.31
C PRO A 17 -4.00 1.28 -6.60
N LEU A 18 -3.76 -0.01 -6.83
CA LEU A 18 -4.81 -1.02 -6.95
C LEU A 18 -5.47 -1.28 -5.59
N LEU A 19 -6.71 -1.78 -5.63
CA LEU A 19 -7.40 -2.20 -4.42
C LEU A 19 -6.58 -3.26 -3.70
N GLY A 20 -6.19 -2.97 -2.46
CA GLY A 20 -5.39 -3.84 -1.63
C GLY A 20 -3.90 -3.93 -1.99
N GLN A 21 -3.36 -3.07 -2.85
CA GLN A 21 -1.95 -3.14 -3.29
C GLN A 21 -0.92 -3.08 -2.14
N HIS A 22 -1.26 -2.37 -1.06
CA HIS A 22 -0.34 -2.11 0.05
C HIS A 22 -0.87 -2.64 1.41
N THR A 23 -1.91 -3.48 1.41
CA THR A 23 -2.57 -3.92 2.64
C THR A 23 -1.60 -4.60 3.61
N THR A 24 -0.88 -5.63 3.15
CA THR A 24 0.06 -6.38 4.02
C THR A 24 1.20 -5.51 4.51
N ARG A 25 1.72 -4.63 3.64
CA ARG A 25 2.78 -3.69 3.98
C ARG A 25 2.35 -2.75 5.10
N VAL A 26 1.16 -2.14 5.01
CA VAL A 26 0.66 -1.23 6.05
C VAL A 26 0.43 -1.98 7.37
N LEU A 27 -0.20 -3.15 7.32
CA LEU A 27 -0.43 -3.98 8.52
C LEU A 27 0.89 -4.32 9.21
N LYS A 28 1.93 -4.71 8.46
CA LYS A 28 3.23 -5.11 9.01
C LYS A 28 4.11 -3.93 9.42
N GLU A 29 4.30 -2.95 8.54
CA GLU A 29 5.31 -1.90 8.72
C GLU A 29 4.78 -0.71 9.51
N VAL A 30 3.50 -0.36 9.36
CA VAL A 30 2.90 0.81 10.01
C VAL A 30 2.23 0.39 11.32
N LEU A 31 1.40 -0.65 11.26
CA LEU A 31 0.58 -1.10 12.39
C LEU A 31 1.24 -2.20 13.22
N ARG A 32 2.39 -2.73 12.77
CA ARG A 32 3.22 -3.69 13.51
C ARG A 32 2.52 -5.00 13.84
N TYR A 33 1.57 -5.44 12.99
CA TYR A 33 1.03 -6.79 13.07
C TYR A 33 2.12 -7.80 12.69
N ASP A 34 2.13 -8.94 13.37
CA ASP A 34 2.98 -10.07 13.00
C ASP A 34 2.39 -10.84 11.80
N ASP A 35 3.21 -11.70 11.18
CA ASP A 35 2.82 -12.44 9.98
C ASP A 35 1.68 -13.43 10.26
N LYS A 36 1.54 -13.89 11.51
CA LYS A 36 0.46 -14.81 11.90
C LYS A 36 -0.88 -14.09 11.90
N ALA A 37 -0.97 -12.94 12.57
CA ALA A 37 -2.19 -12.14 12.63
C ALA A 37 -2.60 -11.64 11.23
N ILE A 38 -1.62 -11.25 10.39
CA ILE A 38 -1.90 -10.87 9.00
C ILE A 38 -2.46 -12.05 8.20
N GLY A 39 -1.88 -13.25 8.38
CA GLY A 39 -2.38 -14.47 7.74
C GLY A 39 -3.81 -14.84 8.17
N GLU A 40 -4.15 -14.67 9.44
CA GLU A 40 -5.51 -14.87 9.95
C GLU A 40 -6.51 -13.89 9.31
N LEU A 41 -6.16 -12.61 9.20
CA LEU A 41 -7.02 -11.60 8.56
C LEU A 41 -7.23 -11.87 7.06
N LEU A 42 -6.21 -12.34 6.35
CA LEU A 42 -6.29 -12.71 4.94
C LEU A 42 -7.14 -13.98 4.75
N SER A 43 -6.87 -15.03 5.54
CA SER A 43 -7.57 -16.32 5.41
C SER A 43 -9.04 -16.25 5.79
N THR A 44 -9.40 -15.31 6.67
CA THR A 44 -10.80 -15.03 7.04
C THR A 44 -11.50 -14.06 6.09
N GLY A 45 -10.79 -13.48 5.10
CA GLY A 45 -11.35 -12.55 4.13
C GLY A 45 -11.67 -11.15 4.67
N VAL A 46 -11.22 -10.82 5.88
CA VAL A 46 -11.41 -9.49 6.50
C VAL A 46 -10.62 -8.42 5.73
N VAL A 47 -9.46 -8.79 5.21
CA VAL A 47 -8.62 -7.92 4.39
C VAL A 47 -8.24 -8.63 3.10
N THR A 48 -7.89 -7.85 2.07
CA THR A 48 -7.42 -8.37 0.78
C THR A 48 -6.07 -7.74 0.44
N GLN A 49 -5.14 -8.57 -0.01
CA GLN A 49 -3.91 -8.13 -0.64
C GLN A 49 -4.06 -8.33 -2.15
N HIS A 50 -3.70 -7.32 -2.94
CA HIS A 50 -3.60 -7.50 -4.39
C HIS A 50 -2.54 -8.55 -4.69
N GLU A 51 -2.85 -9.52 -5.55
CA GLU A 51 -1.90 -10.56 -5.96
C GLU A 51 -0.70 -9.91 -6.66
N ALA A 52 0.51 -10.35 -6.32
CA ALA A 52 1.69 -9.98 -7.09
C ALA A 52 1.63 -10.77 -8.40
N GLN A 53 1.40 -10.08 -9.53
CA GLN A 53 1.72 -10.62 -10.85
C GLN A 53 3.23 -10.79 -11.00
#